data_AF-A0A6I7PMT6-F1
#
_entry.id   AF-A0A6I7PMT6-F1
#
_cell.length_a   1.000
_cell.length_b   1.000
_cell.length_c   1.000
_cell.angle_alpha   90.00
_cell.angle_beta   90.00
_cell.angle_gamma   90.00
#
_symmetry.space_group_name_H-M   'P 1'
#
loop_
_entity.id
_entity.type
_entity.pdbx_description
1 polymer ?
#
loop_
_entity_poly.entity_id
_entity_poly.type
_entity_poly.pdbx_seq_one_letter_code
_entity_poly.pdbx_strand_id
1 'polypeptide(L)'
;MRVYALRTGLCIGLFHQFPGRKSMKIRLFLAVVFVGMSCIFAGCTNPVQPGANGKGNGDDGGSGPSQGNPLTVQVNLSSTTSSGAVDSAGGEIQVTDQNGNVITLSIPEGAVYEEQVSMTVISSLDGATLSGGLLAGVDIQPDGLQLLKPAMLTIEPADPDIIADLLSMDSEYLMTTFAYRGNGSDFHYYPYRIVDDKIVMIIQGFSGYGGGGANQGDRQSQKSHPPSDPRDQANQEIEEILTEEARQQQEDPDYQPPEENQEKLTEILRRWLHDSVIPMAEAAETDDSILHCAVNEWLTWEATAQILGVIDVDRNPFTAEIATITGHIRNGYQNALNRSHQRAVSNNDASEIQMTLLLEAESQLLGFDHDATEILEKIRRFELEFESEISESGGGFTVGVETETIMLPFDEDNFKYTGTGPISHVKVEFLCMISHSTSPGTFFAETGDIPVPRPTRPSCDGRTLPQPPAPPSPDMLLVIVPGLPIEEVTIQCEDHEEPVPYPFQPVWFGSFGFLHEDILDESEGFLVTGWNITFGQPYATKTLSKSADGLIGNTELTLHYAPLP
;
A
#
# COMPACT_ATOMS: atom_id res chain seq x y z
N MET A 1 -25.04 -16.48 -37.88
CA MET A 1 -26.08 -15.91 -38.78
C MET A 1 -27.47 -16.18 -38.22
N ARG A 2 -27.95 -15.32 -37.32
CA ARG A 2 -29.37 -15.13 -36.95
C ARG A 2 -29.47 -13.73 -36.35
N VAL A 3 -30.49 -12.99 -36.81
CA VAL A 3 -30.69 -11.54 -36.73
C VAL A 3 -31.78 -11.24 -35.71
N TYR A 4 -31.60 -10.22 -34.87
CA TYR A 4 -32.64 -9.38 -34.26
C TYR A 4 -31.99 -8.01 -33.96
N ALA A 5 -32.12 -7.00 -34.82
CA ALA A 5 -33.23 -6.06 -34.98
C ALA A 5 -33.35 -5.02 -33.84
N LEU A 6 -32.91 -3.80 -34.16
CA LEU A 6 -33.10 -2.54 -33.43
C LEU A 6 -34.57 -2.24 -33.08
N ARG A 7 -34.78 -1.53 -31.97
CA ARG A 7 -35.81 -0.49 -31.88
C ARG A 7 -35.35 0.70 -31.02
N THR A 8 -35.20 1.83 -31.70
CA THR A 8 -35.18 3.19 -31.17
C THR A 8 -36.58 3.64 -30.74
N GLY A 9 -36.66 4.54 -29.76
CA GLY A 9 -37.91 5.16 -29.31
C GLY A 9 -37.67 6.35 -28.38
N LEU A 10 -37.68 7.55 -28.98
CA LEU A 10 -37.62 8.88 -28.37
C LEU A 10 -39.03 9.35 -27.95
N CYS A 11 -39.19 10.06 -26.82
CA CYS A 11 -40.20 11.12 -26.54
C CYS A 11 -40.10 11.58 -25.06
N ILE A 12 -39.56 12.77 -24.76
CA ILE A 12 -40.24 14.07 -24.53
C ILE A 12 -41.09 14.17 -23.24
N GLY A 13 -40.55 14.91 -22.27
CA GLY A 13 -41.20 16.07 -21.61
C GLY A 13 -42.02 15.84 -20.33
N LEU A 14 -41.62 16.48 -19.21
CA LEU A 14 -42.33 17.65 -18.67
C LEU A 14 -41.69 18.20 -17.37
N PHE A 15 -41.51 19.54 -17.38
CA PHE A 15 -41.20 20.43 -16.27
C PHE A 15 -42.23 20.36 -15.13
N HIS A 16 -41.78 20.54 -13.87
CA HIS A 16 -42.54 21.27 -12.85
C HIS A 16 -41.60 22.11 -11.97
N GLN A 17 -41.82 23.43 -11.98
CA GLN A 17 -41.27 24.44 -11.07
C GLN A 17 -42.02 24.40 -9.72
N PHE A 18 -41.30 24.67 -8.62
CA PHE A 18 -41.85 25.40 -7.47
C PHE A 18 -40.80 26.38 -6.91
N PRO A 19 -41.19 27.55 -6.37
CA PRO A 19 -40.29 28.66 -6.11
C PRO A 19 -39.93 28.85 -4.62
N GLY A 20 -38.71 29.34 -4.39
CA GLY A 20 -38.45 30.49 -3.50
C GLY A 20 -38.25 30.24 -2.01
N ARG A 21 -36.99 30.29 -1.55
CA ARG A 21 -36.64 30.95 -0.28
C ARG A 21 -35.20 31.48 -0.29
N LYS A 22 -35.06 32.74 0.12
CA LYS A 22 -33.82 33.51 0.26
C LYS A 22 -33.18 33.23 1.63
N SER A 23 -31.88 32.90 1.67
CA SER A 23 -30.90 33.31 2.70
C SER A 23 -29.54 32.74 2.28
N MET A 24 -28.59 33.56 1.86
CA MET A 24 -27.53 34.16 2.69
C MET A 24 -26.22 33.39 2.45
N LYS A 25 -25.22 34.14 2.00
CA LYS A 25 -23.94 33.66 1.47
C LYS A 25 -23.09 33.04 2.58
N ILE A 26 -22.63 31.82 2.36
CA ILE A 26 -21.41 31.27 2.97
C ILE A 26 -20.65 30.63 1.81
N ARG A 27 -19.51 31.23 1.44
CA ARG A 27 -18.57 30.62 0.49
C ARG A 27 -17.62 29.78 1.34
N LEU A 28 -17.85 28.47 1.36
CA LEU A 28 -16.85 27.50 1.79
C LEU A 28 -16.08 27.10 0.53
N PHE A 29 -14.82 27.52 0.43
CA PHE A 29 -13.91 27.09 -0.63
C PHE A 29 -13.17 25.87 -0.11
N LEU A 30 -13.63 24.69 -0.50
CA LEU A 30 -12.87 23.45 -0.45
C LEU A 30 -13.13 22.74 -1.78
N ALA A 31 -12.31 23.09 -2.75
CA ALA A 31 -12.22 22.41 -4.04
C ALA A 31 -10.76 22.04 -4.22
N VAL A 32 -10.38 20.87 -3.69
CA VAL A 32 -9.19 20.17 -4.14
C VAL A 32 -9.54 19.65 -5.52
N VAL A 33 -9.19 20.43 -6.55
CA VAL A 33 -9.33 20.03 -7.94
C VAL A 33 -8.07 19.27 -8.31
N PHE A 34 -8.16 17.95 -8.42
CA PHE A 34 -7.25 17.16 -9.24
C PHE A 34 -7.42 17.63 -10.69
N VAL A 35 -6.54 18.51 -11.18
CA VAL A 35 -6.45 18.81 -12.60
C VAL A 35 -5.48 17.81 -13.22
N GLY A 36 -6.03 16.81 -13.90
CA GLY A 36 -5.28 15.95 -14.80
C GLY A 36 -4.61 16.79 -15.90
N MET A 37 -3.29 16.87 -15.84
CA MET A 37 -2.45 17.54 -16.83
C MET A 37 -2.32 16.67 -18.08
N SER A 38 -3.35 16.67 -18.94
CA SER A 38 -3.23 16.21 -20.32
C SER A 38 -2.65 17.33 -21.18
N CYS A 39 -1.33 17.30 -21.44
CA CYS A 39 -0.67 18.18 -22.40
C CYS A 39 0.02 17.39 -23.52
N ILE A 40 -0.67 17.36 -24.67
CA ILE A 40 -0.17 17.58 -26.04
C ILE A 40 1.32 17.27 -26.27
N PHE A 41 1.62 16.05 -26.75
CA PHE A 41 2.87 15.77 -27.45
C PHE A 41 2.78 16.19 -28.92
N ALA A 42 3.63 17.12 -29.35
CA ALA A 42 3.99 17.31 -30.75
C ALA A 42 5.47 17.73 -30.88
N GLY A 43 6.32 16.75 -31.16
CA GLY A 43 7.53 16.80 -32.00
C GLY A 43 8.63 17.83 -31.71
N CYS A 44 9.84 17.36 -31.37
CA CYS A 44 10.91 17.12 -32.36
C CYS A 44 12.23 16.70 -31.69
N THR A 45 12.97 15.89 -32.45
CA THR A 45 14.17 15.10 -32.13
C THR A 45 15.49 15.88 -32.00
N ASN A 46 16.39 15.44 -31.11
CA ASN A 46 17.72 14.90 -31.47
C ASN A 46 18.46 14.34 -30.24
N PRO A 47 19.16 13.18 -30.34
CA PRO A 47 19.95 12.63 -29.25
C PRO A 47 21.33 13.31 -29.16
N VAL A 48 21.72 13.73 -27.96
CA VAL A 48 23.10 14.16 -27.65
C VAL A 48 23.85 12.96 -27.07
N GLN A 49 24.93 12.56 -27.75
CA GLN A 49 25.87 11.54 -27.25
C GLN A 49 26.68 12.07 -26.06
N PRO A 50 27.02 11.24 -25.06
CA PRO A 50 27.92 11.64 -23.98
C PRO A 50 29.38 11.57 -24.47
N GLY A 51 30.00 12.75 -24.59
CA GLY A 51 31.44 12.89 -24.82
C GLY A 51 32.20 12.89 -23.49
N ALA A 52 33.08 11.92 -23.32
CA ALA A 52 34.05 11.86 -22.22
C ALA A 52 35.15 12.92 -22.34
N ASN A 53 35.72 13.29 -21.19
CA ASN A 53 36.92 14.09 -20.91
C ASN A 53 36.77 15.62 -20.77
N GLY A 54 36.88 16.06 -19.51
CA GLY A 54 37.26 17.42 -19.14
C GLY A 54 37.63 17.54 -17.66
N LYS A 55 38.90 17.27 -17.31
CA LYS A 55 39.48 17.70 -16.03
C LYS A 55 39.58 19.23 -16.04
N GLY A 56 38.76 19.90 -15.25
CA GLY A 56 38.87 21.33 -14.95
C GLY A 56 38.82 21.55 -13.45
N ASN A 57 39.91 22.08 -12.88
CA ASN A 57 39.93 22.69 -11.55
C ASN A 57 39.06 23.94 -11.60
N GLY A 58 37.89 23.90 -10.97
CA GLY A 58 37.04 25.04 -10.67
C GLY A 58 36.74 25.03 -9.17
N ASP A 59 37.26 26.05 -8.50
CA ASP A 59 37.03 26.36 -7.09
C ASP A 59 35.65 27.01 -6.99
N ASP A 60 34.59 26.20 -7.16
CA ASP A 60 33.21 26.61 -6.88
C ASP A 60 32.93 26.28 -5.42
N GLY A 61 32.64 27.31 -4.63
CA GLY A 61 32.20 27.21 -3.24
C GLY A 61 30.80 26.60 -3.13
N GLY A 62 30.63 25.39 -3.66
CA GLY A 62 29.48 24.54 -3.37
C GLY A 62 29.52 24.20 -1.89
N SER A 63 28.69 24.88 -1.11
CA SER A 63 28.25 24.38 0.19
C SER A 63 27.68 22.99 -0.04
N GLY A 64 28.49 21.95 0.22
CA GLY A 64 27.96 20.59 0.28
C GLY A 64 26.79 20.55 1.27
N PRO A 65 25.91 19.53 1.15
CA PRO A 65 24.75 19.40 2.02
C PRO A 65 25.16 19.61 3.47
N SER A 66 24.47 20.53 4.15
CA SER A 66 24.73 20.84 5.55
C SER A 66 24.68 19.54 6.35
N GLN A 67 25.83 19.09 6.83
CA GLN A 67 25.92 17.89 7.66
C GLN A 67 25.12 18.16 8.93
N GLY A 68 23.95 17.52 9.05
CA GLY A 68 23.02 17.75 10.16
C GLY A 68 23.66 17.56 11.53
N ASN A 69 23.18 18.33 12.50
CA ASN A 69 23.52 18.22 13.92
C ASN A 69 22.20 18.16 14.71
N PRO A 70 21.43 17.07 14.54
CA PRO A 70 20.05 17.02 15.00
C PRO A 70 19.96 17.11 16.53
N LEU A 71 19.04 17.94 17.04
CA LEU A 71 18.74 17.98 18.46
C LEU A 71 17.95 16.74 18.87
N THR A 72 18.31 16.12 19.99
CA THR A 72 17.51 15.06 20.61
C THR A 72 16.89 15.60 21.90
N VAL A 73 15.58 15.46 22.02
CA VAL A 73 14.82 15.85 23.20
C VAL A 73 14.28 14.61 23.91
N GLN A 74 13.99 14.72 25.21
CA GLN A 74 13.31 13.66 25.92
C GLN A 74 11.80 13.94 25.93
N VAL A 75 11.05 13.06 25.28
CA VAL A 75 9.59 13.13 25.19
C VAL A 75 8.96 12.39 26.36
N ASN A 76 8.12 13.07 27.13
CA ASN A 76 7.33 12.45 28.19
C ASN A 76 5.84 12.46 27.80
N LEU A 77 5.28 11.26 27.58
CA LEU A 77 3.88 11.08 27.19
C LEU A 77 2.97 10.99 28.41
N SER A 78 1.77 11.54 28.29
CA SER A 78 0.72 11.40 29.29
C SER A 78 -0.02 10.06 29.14
N SER A 79 -0.89 9.75 30.10
CA SER A 79 -1.83 8.61 29.96
C SER A 79 -3.03 8.92 29.06
N THR A 80 -3.17 10.15 28.57
CA THR A 80 -4.29 10.57 27.72
C THR A 80 -4.00 10.20 26.28
N THR A 81 -4.80 9.28 25.75
CA THR A 81 -4.65 8.73 24.40
C THR A 81 -6.01 8.57 23.73
N SER A 82 -6.01 8.66 22.41
CA SER A 82 -7.16 8.37 21.55
C SER A 82 -6.71 7.49 20.40
N SER A 83 -7.53 6.53 19.99
CA SER A 83 -7.19 5.61 18.90
C SER A 83 -8.41 5.28 18.05
N GLY A 84 -8.15 4.99 16.77
CA GLY A 84 -9.18 4.63 15.80
C GLY A 84 -8.57 3.86 14.64
N ALA A 85 -9.34 2.91 14.10
CA ALA A 85 -9.03 2.32 12.81
C ALA A 85 -9.35 3.35 11.72
N VAL A 86 -8.41 3.58 10.82
CA VAL A 86 -8.56 4.47 9.67
C VAL A 86 -8.36 3.63 8.43
N ASP A 87 -9.22 3.79 7.43
CA ASP A 87 -9.15 3.07 6.17
C ASP A 87 -9.02 4.03 4.98
N SER A 88 -9.22 3.52 3.76
CA SER A 88 -9.17 4.33 2.55
C SER A 88 -10.22 5.45 2.50
N ALA A 89 -11.29 5.41 3.30
CA ALA A 89 -12.25 6.50 3.40
C ALA A 89 -11.70 7.71 4.18
N GLY A 90 -10.54 7.57 4.82
CA GLY A 90 -9.96 8.56 5.72
C GLY A 90 -10.57 8.49 7.12
N GLY A 91 -10.39 9.54 7.91
CA GLY A 91 -10.92 9.56 9.28
C GLY A 91 -10.48 10.77 10.07
N GLU A 92 -11.02 10.88 11.28
CA GLU A 92 -10.66 11.91 12.24
C GLU A 92 -10.39 11.26 13.60
N ILE A 93 -9.28 11.65 14.22
CA ILE A 93 -8.94 11.26 15.59
C ILE A 93 -8.75 12.53 16.40
N GLN A 94 -9.41 12.60 17.56
CA GLN A 94 -9.38 13.75 18.44
C GLN A 94 -8.95 13.32 19.84
N VAL A 95 -8.16 14.16 20.49
CA VAL A 95 -7.76 14.04 21.89
C VAL A 95 -7.77 15.42 22.56
N THR A 96 -8.15 15.49 23.83
CA THR A 96 -8.09 16.72 24.63
C THR A 96 -7.05 16.55 25.72
N ASP A 97 -6.12 17.47 25.83
CA ASP A 97 -5.08 17.40 26.85
C ASP A 97 -5.58 17.81 28.25
N GLN A 98 -4.69 17.72 29.24
CA GLN A 98 -5.00 18.07 30.64
C GLN A 98 -5.25 19.57 30.87
N ASN A 99 -4.84 20.42 29.93
CA ASN A 99 -5.05 21.87 29.97
C ASN A 99 -6.33 22.30 29.23
N GLY A 100 -7.02 21.34 28.59
CA GLY A 100 -8.25 21.56 27.84
C GLY A 100 -8.04 21.88 26.36
N ASN A 101 -6.79 21.84 25.85
CA ASN A 101 -6.53 22.05 24.44
C ASN A 101 -7.05 20.85 23.64
N VAL A 102 -7.71 21.10 22.52
CA VAL A 102 -8.26 20.06 21.65
C VAL A 102 -7.33 19.88 20.47
N ILE A 103 -6.88 18.63 20.25
CA ILE A 103 -5.95 18.27 19.19
C ILE A 103 -6.64 17.27 18.26
N THR A 104 -6.78 17.63 17.00
CA THR A 104 -7.53 16.85 16.00
C THR A 104 -6.64 16.53 14.80
N LEU A 105 -6.50 15.24 14.49
CA LEU A 105 -5.86 14.73 13.29
C LEU A 105 -6.94 14.35 12.27
N SER A 106 -6.98 15.07 11.15
CA SER A 106 -7.86 14.81 10.01
C SER A 106 -7.07 14.15 8.89
N ILE A 107 -7.38 12.89 8.60
CA ILE A 107 -6.75 12.07 7.56
C ILE A 107 -7.68 12.02 6.35
N PRO A 108 -7.30 12.54 5.17
CA PRO A 108 -8.19 12.57 4.03
C PRO A 108 -8.36 11.19 3.38
N GLU A 109 -9.43 11.05 2.59
CA GLU A 109 -9.70 9.85 1.79
C GLU A 109 -8.49 9.47 0.92
N GLY A 110 -8.08 8.21 1.00
CA GLY A 110 -6.95 7.64 0.27
C GLY A 110 -5.58 8.04 0.79
N ALA A 111 -5.47 8.68 1.97
CA ALA A 111 -4.17 8.99 2.57
C ALA A 111 -3.48 7.76 3.17
N VAL A 112 -4.27 6.81 3.66
CA VAL A 112 -3.81 5.54 4.25
C VAL A 112 -4.67 4.40 3.73
N TYR A 113 -4.13 3.18 3.83
CA TYR A 113 -4.94 1.97 3.76
C TYR A 113 -5.55 1.70 5.14
N GLU A 114 -5.96 0.46 5.42
CA GLU A 114 -6.40 0.05 6.75
C GLU A 114 -5.23 0.07 7.74
N GLU A 115 -5.30 0.96 8.74
CA GLU A 115 -4.29 1.11 9.79
C GLU A 115 -4.91 1.47 11.14
N GLN A 116 -4.30 0.97 12.22
CA GLN A 116 -4.68 1.36 13.58
C GLN A 116 -3.85 2.58 14.01
N VAL A 117 -4.50 3.74 14.06
CA VAL A 117 -3.84 4.99 14.42
C VAL A 117 -4.10 5.32 15.88
N SER A 118 -3.11 5.88 16.57
CA SER A 118 -3.29 6.43 17.92
C SER A 118 -2.57 7.75 18.11
N MET A 119 -3.15 8.63 18.92
CA MET A 119 -2.61 9.92 19.32
C MET A 119 -2.49 9.96 20.84
N THR A 120 -1.27 10.13 21.35
CA THR A 120 -0.99 10.23 22.78
C THR A 120 -0.47 11.63 23.11
N VAL A 121 -1.08 12.31 24.08
CA VAL A 121 -0.70 13.68 24.44
C VAL A 121 0.70 13.72 25.05
N ILE A 122 1.52 14.67 24.60
CA ILE A 122 2.84 14.98 25.15
C ILE A 122 2.67 15.84 26.40
N SER A 123 3.16 15.36 27.55
CA SER A 123 3.09 16.09 28.82
C SER A 123 4.26 17.06 29.04
N SER A 124 5.45 16.73 28.52
CA SER A 124 6.62 17.62 28.54
C SER A 124 7.67 17.19 27.52
N LEU A 125 8.54 18.14 27.15
CA LEU A 125 9.68 17.96 26.27
C LEU A 125 10.94 18.51 26.94
N ASP A 126 11.73 17.63 27.55
CA ASP A 126 12.96 18.07 28.21
C ASP A 126 14.08 18.25 27.18
N GLY A 127 14.79 19.38 27.25
CA GLY A 127 15.84 19.73 26.30
C GLY A 127 15.35 20.41 25.01
N ALA A 128 14.03 20.56 24.83
CA ALA A 128 13.48 21.35 23.73
C ALA A 128 13.78 22.85 23.90
N THR A 129 14.00 23.53 22.78
CA THR A 129 14.21 24.98 22.67
C THR A 129 12.86 25.71 22.69
N LEU A 130 12.12 25.54 23.79
CA LEU A 130 10.78 26.11 24.03
C LEU A 130 10.70 26.64 25.47
N SER A 131 11.48 27.66 25.82
CA SER A 131 11.57 28.15 27.19
C SER A 131 10.28 28.85 27.69
N GLY A 132 9.36 29.20 26.78
CA GLY A 132 8.00 29.64 27.10
C GLY A 132 7.05 28.50 27.45
N GLY A 133 7.52 27.25 27.36
CA GLY A 133 6.77 26.05 27.69
C GLY A 133 6.03 25.43 26.49
N LEU A 134 5.58 24.20 26.69
CA LEU A 134 4.74 23.46 25.76
C LEU A 134 3.29 23.95 25.88
N LEU A 135 2.70 24.39 24.77
CA LEU A 135 1.27 24.72 24.70
C LEU A 135 0.45 23.44 24.61
N ALA A 136 0.72 22.64 23.57
CA ALA A 136 0.08 21.35 23.30
C ALA A 136 0.93 20.51 22.34
N GLY A 137 0.79 19.19 22.38
CA GLY A 137 1.46 18.30 21.45
C GLY A 137 0.99 16.86 21.56
N VAL A 138 1.22 16.08 20.51
CA VAL A 138 0.85 14.66 20.40
C VAL A 138 1.96 13.85 19.77
N ASP A 139 2.05 12.61 20.21
CA ASP A 139 2.81 11.53 19.58
C ASP A 139 1.82 10.65 18.80
N ILE A 140 2.03 10.53 17.50
CA ILE A 140 1.15 9.81 16.57
C ILE A 140 1.81 8.49 16.18
N GLN A 141 1.07 7.39 16.35
CA GLN A 141 1.52 6.05 16.02
C GLN A 141 0.63 5.41 14.95
N PRO A 142 1.18 4.52 14.09
CA PRO A 142 2.56 4.02 14.10
C PRO A 142 3.59 5.06 13.59
N ASP A 143 4.63 5.29 14.38
CA ASP A 143 5.72 6.23 14.02
C ASP A 143 6.41 5.81 12.71
N GLY A 144 6.71 6.81 11.89
CA GLY A 144 7.35 6.64 10.57
C GLY A 144 6.37 6.36 9.43
N LEU A 145 5.09 6.08 9.70
CA LEU A 145 4.09 5.83 8.65
C LEU A 145 3.95 7.07 7.76
N GLN A 146 4.27 6.93 6.48
CA GLN A 146 4.09 7.98 5.48
C GLN A 146 2.68 7.91 4.88
N LEU A 147 2.08 9.09 4.69
CA LEU A 147 0.75 9.25 4.12
C LEU A 147 0.85 9.49 2.62
N LEU A 148 -0.04 8.86 1.86
CA LEU A 148 -0.18 9.08 0.41
C LEU A 148 -0.72 10.48 0.08
N LYS A 149 -1.41 11.09 1.04
CA LYS A 149 -1.90 12.47 1.00
C LYS A 149 -1.66 13.14 2.34
N PRO A 150 -1.33 14.43 2.38
CA PRO A 150 -1.08 15.12 3.63
C PRO A 150 -2.33 15.13 4.53
N ALA A 151 -2.13 14.83 5.82
CA ALA A 151 -3.15 15.01 6.85
C ALA A 151 -3.02 16.41 7.48
N MET A 152 -4.08 16.83 8.17
CA MET A 152 -4.08 18.08 8.93
C MET A 152 -4.11 17.78 10.42
N LEU A 153 -3.15 18.33 11.16
CA LEU A 153 -3.13 18.34 12.60
C LEU A 153 -3.52 19.73 13.09
N THR A 154 -4.68 19.83 13.75
CA THR A 154 -5.22 21.08 14.28
C THR A 154 -5.11 21.09 15.80
N ILE A 155 -4.54 22.16 16.35
CA ILE A 155 -4.52 22.44 17.79
C ILE A 155 -5.42 23.65 18.03
N GLU A 156 -6.48 23.43 18.80
CA GLU A 156 -7.38 24.46 19.31
C GLU A 156 -7.08 24.70 20.79
N PRO A 157 -6.41 25.82 21.13
CA PRO A 157 -6.08 26.10 22.52
C PRO A 157 -7.32 26.33 23.38
N ALA A 158 -7.25 25.94 24.66
CA ALA A 158 -8.32 26.18 25.61
C ALA A 158 -8.52 27.67 25.92
N ASP A 159 -7.41 28.42 25.92
CA ASP A 159 -7.41 29.87 26.04
C ASP A 159 -7.39 30.50 24.64
N PRO A 160 -8.48 31.15 24.21
CA PRO A 160 -8.58 31.71 22.86
C PRO A 160 -7.59 32.86 22.61
N ASP A 161 -7.10 33.53 23.66
CA ASP A 161 -6.22 34.69 23.51
C ASP A 161 -4.74 34.30 23.42
N ILE A 162 -4.38 33.04 23.75
CA ILE A 162 -2.97 32.60 23.86
C ILE A 162 -2.19 32.73 22.54
N ILE A 163 -2.83 32.50 21.40
CA ILE A 163 -2.20 32.64 20.09
C ILE A 163 -1.90 34.11 19.81
N ALA A 164 -2.86 35.00 20.08
CA ALA A 164 -2.69 36.44 19.92
C ALA A 164 -1.56 36.98 20.81
N ASP A 165 -1.47 36.48 22.05
CA ASP A 165 -0.41 36.85 22.99
C ASP A 165 0.97 36.36 22.49
N LEU A 166 1.08 35.12 22.01
CA LEU A 166 2.33 34.55 21.49
C LEU A 166 2.76 35.13 20.13
N LEU A 167 1.83 35.71 19.36
CA LEU A 167 2.11 36.42 18.11
C LEU A 167 2.25 37.94 18.32
N SER A 168 2.10 38.43 19.54
CA SER A 168 2.29 39.84 19.84
C SER A 168 3.74 40.26 19.59
N MET A 169 3.90 41.45 19.03
CA MET A 169 5.18 42.05 18.69
C MET A 169 6.04 42.36 19.93
N ASP A 170 5.39 42.53 21.09
CA ASP A 170 6.01 42.72 22.41
C ASP A 170 6.17 41.41 23.21
N SER A 171 5.82 40.26 22.64
CA SER A 171 5.91 38.98 23.34
C SER A 171 7.36 38.59 23.62
N GLU A 172 7.64 38.11 24.84
CA GLU A 172 8.92 37.49 25.19
C GLU A 172 9.10 36.13 24.51
N TYR A 173 8.00 35.43 24.22
CA TYR A 173 7.96 34.10 23.64
C TYR A 173 7.11 34.09 22.37
N LEU A 174 7.69 33.67 21.26
CA LEU A 174 7.00 33.55 19.99
C LEU A 174 6.34 32.19 19.87
N MET A 175 5.16 32.15 19.25
CA MET A 175 4.55 30.88 18.84
C MET A 175 5.51 30.13 17.91
N THR A 176 5.84 28.91 18.28
CA THR A 176 6.69 28.03 17.49
C THR A 176 6.15 26.60 17.57
N THR A 177 5.91 26.01 16.40
CA THR A 177 5.55 24.60 16.28
C THR A 177 6.79 23.75 16.02
N PHE A 178 6.69 22.47 16.37
CA PHE A 178 7.80 21.53 16.26
C PHE A 178 7.35 20.18 15.73
N ALA A 179 8.32 19.43 15.23
CA ALA A 179 8.23 18.01 14.99
C ALA A 179 9.46 17.30 15.57
N TYR A 180 9.34 16.02 15.83
CA TYR A 180 10.46 15.12 16.11
C TYR A 180 10.16 13.75 15.49
N ARG A 181 11.18 12.89 15.40
CA ARG A 181 11.06 11.48 14.98
C ARG A 181 11.15 10.55 16.20
N GLY A 182 10.40 9.45 16.19
CA GLY A 182 10.56 8.37 17.17
C GLY A 182 10.36 8.83 18.62
N ASN A 183 11.39 8.72 19.45
CA ASN A 183 11.34 9.08 20.87
C ASN A 183 11.95 10.47 21.17
N GLY A 184 11.88 11.42 20.23
CA GLY A 184 12.41 12.77 20.37
C GLY A 184 13.70 13.03 19.59
N SER A 185 14.13 12.11 18.73
CA SER A 185 15.25 12.31 17.82
C SER A 185 14.91 13.33 16.73
N ASP A 186 15.90 14.06 16.23
CA ASP A 186 15.74 15.00 15.11
C ASP A 186 14.67 16.07 15.36
N PHE A 187 14.65 16.61 16.59
CA PHE A 187 13.75 17.70 16.98
C PHE A 187 14.04 18.95 16.16
N HIS A 188 12.99 19.53 15.58
CA HIS A 188 13.09 20.71 14.73
C HIS A 188 11.81 21.54 14.73
N TYR A 189 11.92 22.80 14.33
CA TYR A 189 10.74 23.64 14.15
C TYR A 189 10.02 23.26 12.86
N TYR A 190 8.68 23.30 12.89
CA TYR A 190 7.84 22.77 11.84
C TYR A 190 6.88 23.85 11.33
N PRO A 191 6.62 23.96 10.01
CA PRO A 191 5.70 24.95 9.47
C PRO A 191 4.26 24.83 10.00
N TYR A 192 3.60 25.97 10.18
CA TYR A 192 2.18 26.03 10.57
C TYR A 192 1.46 27.22 9.92
N ARG A 193 0.13 27.21 10.02
CA ARG A 193 -0.76 28.34 9.73
C ARG A 193 -1.68 28.59 10.92
N ILE A 194 -2.14 29.83 11.05
CA ILE A 194 -3.27 30.16 11.92
C ILE A 194 -4.53 30.25 11.06
N VAL A 195 -5.54 29.46 11.40
CA VAL A 195 -6.85 29.46 10.73
C VAL A 195 -7.94 29.45 11.79
N ASP A 196 -8.79 30.48 11.80
CA ASP A 196 -9.88 30.63 12.78
C ASP A 196 -9.41 30.45 14.24
N ASP A 197 -8.30 31.10 14.62
CA ASP A 197 -7.65 31.01 15.93
C ASP A 197 -7.20 29.59 16.32
N LYS A 198 -6.88 28.76 15.33
CA LYS A 198 -6.32 27.42 15.51
C LYS A 198 -4.97 27.30 14.83
N ILE A 199 -4.08 26.53 15.45
CA ILE A 199 -2.79 26.18 14.85
C ILE A 199 -3.02 24.97 13.95
N VAL A 200 -2.74 25.12 12.66
CA VAL A 200 -2.90 24.06 11.67
C VAL A 200 -1.52 23.70 11.13
N MET A 201 -1.12 22.45 11.34
CA MET A 201 0.07 21.84 10.76
C MET A 201 -0.38 20.83 9.70
N ILE A 202 0.33 20.82 8.58
CA ILE A 202 0.09 19.85 7.51
C ILE A 202 1.18 18.80 7.61
N ILE A 203 0.80 17.56 7.87
CA ILE A 203 1.74 16.48 8.16
C ILE A 203 1.67 15.41 7.07
N GLN A 204 2.82 14.91 6.63
CA GLN A 204 2.91 13.79 5.68
C GLN A 204 3.31 12.47 6.34
N GLY A 205 3.74 12.51 7.60
CA GLY A 205 4.16 11.32 8.33
C GLY A 205 3.61 11.31 9.74
N PHE A 206 3.48 10.12 10.31
CA PHE A 206 3.19 9.98 11.74
C PHE A 206 4.47 10.05 12.55
N SER A 207 4.47 10.94 13.53
CA SER A 207 5.51 11.08 14.54
C SER A 207 5.04 12.02 15.65
N GLY A 208 5.96 12.73 16.30
CA GLY A 208 5.65 13.75 17.28
C GLY A 208 5.48 15.14 16.71
N TYR A 209 4.41 15.84 17.09
CA TYR A 209 4.09 17.20 16.66
C TYR A 209 3.49 18.04 17.79
N GLY A 210 3.71 19.35 17.77
CA GLY A 210 3.08 20.26 18.72
C GLY A 210 3.51 21.71 18.56
N GLY A 211 3.18 22.53 19.56
CA GLY A 211 3.60 23.93 19.61
C GLY A 211 3.78 24.45 21.02
N GLY A 212 4.48 25.59 21.13
CA GLY A 212 4.80 26.25 22.39
C GLY A 212 5.43 27.62 22.18
N GLY A 213 5.97 28.19 23.26
CA GLY A 213 6.64 29.48 23.23
C GLY A 213 8.17 29.34 23.14
N ALA A 214 8.78 29.95 22.12
CA ALA A 214 10.24 30.05 21.96
C ALA A 214 10.70 31.51 22.01
N ASN A 215 11.70 31.83 22.85
CA ASN A 215 12.32 33.15 22.81
C ASN A 215 13.41 33.23 21.74
N GLN A 216 14.00 34.41 21.53
CA GLN A 216 15.07 34.58 20.52
C GLN A 216 16.30 33.69 20.79
N GLY A 217 16.64 33.46 22.06
CA GLY A 217 17.74 32.57 22.45
C GLY A 217 17.48 31.11 22.10
N ASP A 218 16.25 30.64 22.32
CA ASP A 218 15.80 29.31 21.93
C ASP A 218 15.92 29.12 20.42
N ARG A 219 15.39 30.07 19.64
CA ARG A 219 15.43 29.97 18.17
C ARG A 219 16.86 29.97 17.64
N GLN A 220 17.75 30.79 18.20
CA GLN A 220 19.16 30.77 17.82
C GLN A 220 19.86 29.46 18.23
N SER A 221 19.49 28.89 19.38
CA SER A 221 19.98 27.59 19.82
C SER A 221 19.52 26.48 18.85
N GLN A 222 18.25 26.47 18.46
CA GLN A 222 17.71 25.49 17.52
C GLN A 222 18.38 25.59 16.14
N LYS A 223 18.65 26.80 15.64
CA LYS A 223 19.38 26.99 14.38
C LYS A 223 20.79 26.40 14.38
N SER A 224 21.42 26.25 15.55
CA SER A 224 22.73 25.59 15.68
C SER A 224 22.65 24.05 15.69
N HIS A 225 21.43 23.51 15.64
CA HIS A 225 21.12 22.09 15.58
C HIS A 225 20.27 21.76 14.34
N PRO A 226 20.78 22.01 13.11
CA PRO A 226 20.04 21.70 11.89
C PRO A 226 19.68 20.20 11.86
N PRO A 227 18.46 19.85 11.41
CA PRO A 227 18.03 18.47 11.28
C PRO A 227 18.92 17.63 10.37
N SER A 228 18.82 16.31 10.49
CA SER A 228 19.61 15.39 9.66
C SER A 228 19.12 15.34 8.21
N ASP A 229 17.82 15.50 8.01
CA ASP A 229 17.13 15.36 6.74
C ASP A 229 16.96 16.72 6.03
N PRO A 230 17.25 16.84 4.72
CA PRO A 230 17.02 18.08 3.97
C PRO A 230 15.57 18.60 4.02
N ARG A 231 14.58 17.70 4.09
CA ARG A 231 13.16 18.06 4.31
C ARG A 231 12.99 18.81 5.61
N ASP A 232 13.54 18.26 6.69
CA ASP A 232 13.36 18.79 8.05
C ASP A 232 14.16 20.09 8.24
N GLN A 233 15.32 20.20 7.58
CA GLN A 233 16.06 21.48 7.46
C GLN A 233 15.22 22.55 6.77
N ALA A 234 14.60 22.22 5.62
CA ALA A 234 13.72 23.14 4.90
C ALA A 234 12.51 23.55 5.75
N ASN A 235 11.88 22.60 6.43
CA ASN A 235 10.76 22.85 7.35
C ASN A 235 11.13 23.85 8.46
N GLN A 236 12.30 23.70 9.07
CA GLN A 236 12.77 24.60 10.11
C GLN A 236 13.01 26.03 9.59
N GLU A 237 13.51 26.18 8.36
CA GLU A 237 13.71 27.50 7.74
C GLU A 237 12.39 28.13 7.28
N ILE A 238 11.46 27.33 6.77
CA ILE A 238 10.12 27.77 6.38
C ILE A 238 9.36 28.27 7.62
N GLU A 239 9.40 27.54 8.74
CA GLU A 239 8.78 27.97 10.01
C GLU A 239 9.21 29.38 10.38
N GLU A 240 10.49 29.72 10.17
CA GLU A 240 10.96 31.05 10.54
C GLU A 240 10.27 32.16 9.79
N ILE A 241 10.10 31.98 8.48
CA ILE A 241 9.42 32.93 7.61
C ILE A 241 7.94 33.00 8.00
N LEU A 242 7.29 31.86 8.19
CA LEU A 242 5.85 31.81 8.49
C LEU A 242 5.49 32.41 9.85
N THR A 243 6.33 32.20 10.86
CA THR A 243 6.13 32.81 12.18
C THR A 243 6.22 34.32 12.12
N GLU A 244 7.19 34.87 11.37
CA GLU A 244 7.28 36.32 11.20
C GLU A 244 6.09 36.87 10.41
N GLU A 245 5.65 36.20 9.35
CA GLU A 245 4.44 36.58 8.60
C GLU A 245 3.20 36.57 9.48
N ALA A 246 3.00 35.53 10.31
CA ALA A 246 1.88 35.45 11.23
C ALA A 246 1.90 36.58 12.27
N ARG A 247 3.09 36.93 12.77
CA ARG A 247 3.30 38.06 13.70
C ARG A 247 2.89 39.39 13.08
N GLN A 248 3.27 39.63 11.82
CA GLN A 248 2.92 40.84 11.09
C GLN A 248 1.41 40.89 10.79
N GLN A 249 0.80 39.77 10.42
CA GLN A 249 -0.65 39.67 10.19
C GLN A 249 -1.47 39.91 11.46
N GLN A 250 -0.94 39.50 12.61
CA GLN A 250 -1.57 39.77 13.90
C GLN A 250 -1.61 41.28 14.22
N GLU A 251 -0.58 42.04 13.84
CA GLU A 251 -0.57 43.50 14.00
C GLU A 251 -1.38 44.24 12.93
N ASP A 252 -1.26 43.80 11.68
CA ASP A 252 -1.93 44.36 10.52
C ASP A 252 -2.65 43.24 9.74
N PRO A 253 -3.97 43.07 9.95
CA PRO A 253 -4.75 42.05 9.24
C PRO A 253 -4.74 42.17 7.71
N ASP A 254 -4.38 43.34 7.16
CA ASP A 254 -4.25 43.56 5.72
C ASP A 254 -2.83 43.28 5.21
N TYR A 255 -1.88 42.93 6.09
CA TYR A 255 -0.49 42.63 5.75
C TYR A 255 -0.41 41.56 4.66
N GLN A 256 0.32 41.91 3.60
CA GLN A 256 0.69 40.98 2.54
C GLN A 256 2.19 40.69 2.65
N PRO A 257 2.59 39.41 2.71
CA PRO A 257 4.01 39.06 2.71
C PRO A 257 4.76 39.70 1.53
N PRO A 258 5.97 40.25 1.76
CA PRO A 258 6.77 40.83 0.68
C PRO A 258 7.18 39.76 -0.33
N GLU A 259 7.38 40.17 -1.58
CA GLU A 259 7.85 39.28 -2.66
C GLU A 259 9.19 38.60 -2.30
N GLU A 260 10.04 39.25 -1.51
CA GLU A 260 11.29 38.70 -0.98
C GLU A 260 11.08 37.41 -0.16
N ASN A 261 9.98 37.29 0.59
CA ASN A 261 9.68 36.05 1.32
C ASN A 261 9.38 34.91 0.35
N GLN A 262 8.66 35.18 -0.73
CA GLN A 262 8.38 34.19 -1.77
C GLN A 262 9.66 33.74 -2.50
N GLU A 263 10.62 34.66 -2.73
CA GLU A 263 11.93 34.31 -3.27
C GLU A 263 12.72 33.40 -2.32
N LYS A 264 12.72 33.69 -1.02
CA LYS A 264 13.37 32.85 0.01
C LYS A 264 12.74 31.46 0.10
N LEU A 265 11.42 31.37 0.13
CA LEU A 265 10.70 30.09 0.12
C LEU A 265 11.03 29.28 -1.14
N THR A 266 11.11 29.95 -2.30
CA THR A 266 11.53 29.31 -3.56
C THR A 266 12.94 28.74 -3.46
N GLU A 267 13.89 29.48 -2.88
CA GLU A 267 15.27 29.04 -2.71
C GLU A 267 15.39 27.84 -1.75
N ILE A 268 14.68 27.88 -0.61
CA ILE A 268 14.63 26.78 0.35
C ILE A 268 14.09 25.50 -0.32
N LEU A 269 12.96 25.61 -1.02
CA LEU A 269 12.36 24.49 -1.73
C LEU A 269 13.24 23.96 -2.86
N ARG A 270 13.95 24.84 -3.58
CA ARG A 270 14.92 24.41 -4.62
C ARG A 270 16.07 23.61 -4.01
N ARG A 271 16.58 24.03 -2.87
CA ARG A 271 17.65 23.30 -2.17
C ARG A 271 17.17 21.93 -1.72
N TRP A 272 15.98 21.84 -1.11
CA TRP A 272 15.38 20.56 -0.75
C TRP A 272 15.21 19.62 -1.97
N LEU A 273 14.74 20.13 -3.12
CA LEU A 273 14.69 19.34 -4.37
C LEU A 273 16.05 18.74 -4.74
N HIS A 274 17.11 19.55 -4.75
CA HIS A 274 18.44 19.12 -5.19
C HIS A 274 19.15 18.22 -4.19
N ASP A 275 18.96 18.45 -2.90
CA ASP A 275 19.66 17.73 -1.84
C ASP A 275 18.99 16.39 -1.50
N SER A 276 17.71 16.20 -1.83
CA SER A 276 16.95 15.00 -1.47
C SER A 276 16.08 14.45 -2.61
N VAL A 277 15.09 15.21 -3.08
CA VAL A 277 14.05 14.70 -3.98
C VAL A 277 14.63 14.15 -5.29
N ILE A 278 15.48 14.92 -5.97
CA ILE A 278 16.10 14.53 -7.25
C ILE A 278 17.03 13.31 -7.06
N PRO A 279 18.00 13.33 -6.11
CA PRO A 279 18.84 12.16 -5.85
C PRO A 279 18.06 10.88 -5.53
N MET A 280 17.00 10.97 -4.73
CA MET A 280 16.16 9.80 -4.41
C MET A 280 15.41 9.29 -5.64
N ALA A 281 14.85 10.18 -6.44
CA ALA A 281 14.18 9.80 -7.68
C ALA A 281 15.15 9.13 -8.67
N GLU A 282 16.34 9.69 -8.85
CA GLU A 282 17.38 9.10 -9.71
C GLU A 282 17.80 7.71 -9.21
N ALA A 283 18.04 7.56 -7.91
CA ALA A 283 18.43 6.28 -7.33
C ALA A 283 17.34 5.21 -7.51
N ALA A 284 16.06 5.60 -7.43
CA ALA A 284 14.91 4.70 -7.59
C ALA A 284 14.82 4.04 -8.97
N GLU A 285 15.46 4.61 -9.99
CA GLU A 285 15.60 3.93 -11.29
C GLU A 285 16.30 2.57 -11.15
N THR A 286 17.31 2.50 -10.28
CA THR A 286 18.17 1.33 -10.13
C THR A 286 17.87 0.49 -8.90
N ASP A 287 17.16 1.05 -7.92
CA ASP A 287 16.79 0.39 -6.66
C ASP A 287 15.28 0.59 -6.40
N ASP A 288 14.48 -0.44 -6.62
CA ASP A 288 13.03 -0.37 -6.39
C ASP A 288 12.65 -0.37 -4.91
N SER A 289 13.57 -0.70 -3.99
CA SER A 289 13.29 -0.64 -2.55
C SER A 289 13.12 0.79 -2.03
N ILE A 290 13.68 1.78 -2.74
CA ILE A 290 13.56 3.21 -2.39
C ILE A 290 12.50 3.95 -3.20
N LEU A 291 11.88 3.31 -4.20
CA LEU A 291 10.92 3.97 -5.10
C LEU A 291 9.74 4.59 -4.34
N HIS A 292 9.13 3.83 -3.43
CA HIS A 292 8.05 4.33 -2.57
C HIS A 292 8.47 5.59 -1.79
N CYS A 293 9.72 5.61 -1.32
CA CYS A 293 10.26 6.72 -0.56
C CYS A 293 10.60 7.93 -1.41
N ALA A 294 11.12 7.72 -2.61
CA ALA A 294 11.33 8.79 -3.58
C ALA A 294 10.00 9.45 -4.00
N VAL A 295 8.96 8.65 -4.21
CA VAL A 295 7.60 9.14 -4.52
C VAL A 295 7.04 9.95 -3.36
N ASN A 296 7.08 9.42 -2.13
CA ASN A 296 6.58 10.15 -0.96
C ASN A 296 7.35 11.45 -0.72
N GLU A 297 8.68 11.43 -0.87
CA GLU A 297 9.52 12.63 -0.74
C GLU A 297 9.12 13.70 -1.76
N TRP A 298 8.91 13.30 -3.01
CA TRP A 298 8.44 14.22 -4.06
C TRP A 298 7.04 14.77 -3.78
N LEU A 299 6.07 13.92 -3.41
CA LEU A 299 4.72 14.36 -3.09
C LEU A 299 4.67 15.30 -1.88
N THR A 300 5.52 15.04 -0.88
CA THR A 300 5.67 15.90 0.31
C THR A 300 6.19 17.29 -0.08
N TRP A 301 7.23 17.32 -0.91
CA TRP A 301 7.79 18.55 -1.43
C TRP A 301 6.75 19.33 -2.25
N GLU A 302 6.03 18.65 -3.15
CA GLU A 302 5.03 19.28 -4.02
C GLU A 302 3.89 19.87 -3.21
N ALA A 303 3.32 19.11 -2.27
CA ALA A 303 2.26 19.59 -1.39
C ALA A 303 2.72 20.84 -0.62
N THR A 304 3.93 20.81 -0.05
CA THR A 304 4.50 21.96 0.67
C THR A 304 4.62 23.18 -0.23
N ALA A 305 5.14 23.02 -1.45
CA ALA A 305 5.27 24.11 -2.41
C ALA A 305 3.92 24.73 -2.81
N GLN A 306 2.86 23.91 -2.97
CA GLN A 306 1.50 24.37 -3.26
C GLN A 306 0.90 25.15 -2.09
N ILE A 307 1.03 24.62 -0.87
CA ILE A 307 0.50 25.24 0.36
C ILE A 307 1.16 26.60 0.63
N LEU A 308 2.45 26.72 0.33
CA LEU A 308 3.19 27.97 0.46
C LEU A 308 2.88 28.99 -0.65
N GLY A 309 2.13 28.58 -1.69
CA GLY A 309 1.81 29.42 -2.85
C GLY A 309 3.02 29.68 -3.75
N VAL A 310 4.08 28.86 -3.64
CA VAL A 310 5.29 28.99 -4.47
C VAL A 310 5.06 28.38 -5.85
N ILE A 311 4.24 27.33 -5.92
CA ILE A 311 3.70 26.79 -7.17
C ILE A 311 2.19 26.98 -7.24
N ASP A 312 1.73 27.50 -8.37
CA ASP A 312 0.32 27.58 -8.74
C ASP A 312 0.14 27.33 -10.25
N VAL A 313 -1.08 27.52 -10.77
CA VAL A 313 -1.43 27.28 -12.18
C VAL A 313 -0.71 28.23 -13.14
N ASP A 314 -0.40 29.45 -12.69
CA ASP A 314 0.17 30.53 -13.51
C ASP A 314 1.69 30.70 -13.28
N ARG A 315 2.23 30.20 -12.17
CA ARG A 315 3.62 30.35 -11.73
C ARG A 315 4.16 29.03 -11.18
N ASN A 316 5.11 28.44 -11.89
CA ASN A 316 5.87 27.29 -11.41
C ASN A 316 7.38 27.45 -11.70
N PRO A 317 8.18 27.94 -10.72
CA PRO A 317 9.61 28.15 -10.89
C PRO A 317 10.44 26.84 -10.92
N PHE A 318 9.80 25.68 -10.80
CA PHE A 318 10.44 24.35 -10.74
C PHE A 318 10.09 23.45 -11.94
N THR A 319 9.60 24.04 -13.04
CA THR A 319 9.10 23.27 -14.20
C THR A 319 10.14 22.26 -14.74
N ALA A 320 11.43 22.63 -14.78
CA ALA A 320 12.48 21.76 -15.29
C ALA A 320 12.85 20.64 -14.31
N GLU A 321 12.93 20.97 -13.02
CA GLU A 321 13.20 20.04 -11.92
C GLU A 321 12.08 19.00 -11.81
N ILE A 322 10.81 19.42 -11.84
CA ILE A 322 9.64 18.53 -11.82
C ILE A 322 9.63 17.59 -13.02
N ALA A 323 9.93 18.10 -14.22
CA ALA A 323 10.04 17.26 -15.41
C ALA A 323 11.14 16.19 -15.28
N THR A 324 12.25 16.54 -14.61
CA THR A 324 13.37 15.63 -14.33
C THR A 324 12.95 14.54 -13.34
N ILE A 325 12.36 14.93 -12.19
CA ILE A 325 11.86 13.99 -11.17
C ILE A 325 10.82 13.04 -11.76
N THR A 326 9.84 13.58 -12.49
CA THR A 326 8.79 12.78 -13.13
C THR A 326 9.38 11.75 -14.09
N GLY A 327 10.42 12.12 -14.84
CA GLY A 327 11.16 11.19 -15.70
C GLY A 327 11.80 10.05 -14.92
N HIS A 328 12.50 10.37 -13.83
CA HIS A 328 13.14 9.39 -12.96
C HIS A 328 12.15 8.45 -12.27
N ILE A 329 11.08 8.98 -11.67
CA ILE A 329 10.06 8.16 -11.00
C ILE A 329 9.36 7.23 -12.00
N ARG A 330 9.01 7.72 -13.20
CA ARG A 330 8.44 6.88 -14.26
C ARG A 330 9.37 5.74 -14.66
N ASN A 331 10.66 6.03 -14.86
CA ASN A 331 11.65 4.99 -15.14
C ASN A 331 11.79 4.01 -13.97
N GLY A 332 11.73 4.52 -12.74
CA GLY A 332 11.70 3.75 -11.49
C GLY A 332 10.57 2.72 -11.46
N TYR A 333 9.33 3.12 -11.73
CA TYR A 333 8.18 2.20 -11.81
C TYR A 333 8.38 1.13 -12.89
N GLN A 334 8.77 1.52 -14.10
CA GLN A 334 9.01 0.55 -15.17
C GLN A 334 10.08 -0.49 -14.78
N ASN A 335 11.17 -0.03 -14.16
CA ASN A 335 12.25 -0.91 -13.73
C ASN A 335 11.85 -1.77 -12.53
N ALA A 336 11.05 -1.23 -11.59
CA ALA A 336 10.51 -1.97 -10.45
C ALA A 336 9.58 -3.10 -10.89
N LEU A 337 8.69 -2.85 -11.85
CA LEU A 337 7.83 -3.89 -12.46
C LEU A 337 8.67 -5.02 -13.07
N ASN A 338 9.70 -4.66 -13.86
CA ASN A 338 10.61 -5.65 -14.43
C ASN A 338 11.38 -6.44 -13.36
N ARG A 339 11.83 -5.79 -12.29
CA ARG A 339 12.52 -6.45 -11.16
C ARG A 339 11.58 -7.34 -10.37
N SER A 340 10.33 -6.94 -10.19
CA SER A 340 9.28 -7.73 -9.54
C SER A 340 9.03 -9.04 -10.31
N HIS A 341 8.88 -8.95 -11.63
CA HIS A 341 8.81 -10.14 -12.50
C HIS A 341 10.04 -11.04 -12.35
N GLN A 342 11.25 -10.46 -12.37
CA GLN A 342 12.48 -11.23 -12.19
C GLN A 342 12.54 -11.95 -10.84
N ARG A 343 12.17 -11.28 -9.73
CA ARG A 343 12.15 -11.89 -8.40
C ARG A 343 11.08 -12.98 -8.30
N ALA A 344 9.91 -12.76 -8.89
CA ALA A 344 8.86 -13.76 -8.97
C ALA A 344 9.39 -15.06 -9.59
N VAL A 345 10.05 -14.95 -10.75
CA VAL A 345 10.56 -16.11 -11.50
C VAL A 345 11.81 -16.74 -10.87
N SER A 346 12.79 -15.92 -10.51
CA SER A 346 14.11 -16.42 -10.08
C SER A 346 14.13 -16.89 -8.62
N ASN A 347 13.35 -16.25 -7.75
CA ASN A 347 13.28 -16.58 -6.33
C ASN A 347 12.01 -17.37 -5.98
N ASN A 348 11.11 -17.56 -6.93
CA ASN A 348 9.81 -18.18 -6.71
C ASN A 348 9.00 -17.47 -5.61
N ASP A 349 9.05 -16.14 -5.64
CA ASP A 349 8.44 -15.27 -4.64
C ASP A 349 7.04 -14.82 -5.08
N ALA A 350 6.01 -15.39 -4.48
CA ALA A 350 4.61 -15.05 -4.78
C ALA A 350 4.17 -13.70 -4.21
N SER A 351 4.94 -13.10 -3.28
CA SER A 351 4.63 -11.77 -2.76
C SER A 351 4.75 -10.68 -3.84
N GLU A 352 5.51 -10.98 -4.91
CA GLU A 352 5.67 -10.11 -6.07
C GLU A 352 4.36 -9.92 -6.88
N ILE A 353 3.36 -10.80 -6.73
CA ILE A 353 2.02 -10.58 -7.28
C ILE A 353 1.41 -9.30 -6.67
N GLN A 354 1.41 -9.22 -5.34
CA GLN A 354 0.85 -8.08 -4.62
C GLN A 354 1.71 -6.83 -4.82
N MET A 355 3.03 -6.99 -4.89
CA MET A 355 3.94 -5.88 -5.18
C MET A 355 3.69 -5.29 -6.57
N THR A 356 3.52 -6.13 -7.60
CA THR A 356 3.21 -5.68 -8.97
C THR A 356 1.90 -4.91 -9.02
N LEU A 357 0.84 -5.43 -8.39
CA LEU A 357 -0.45 -4.73 -8.29
C LEU A 357 -0.33 -3.38 -7.56
N LEU A 358 0.47 -3.31 -6.50
CA LEU A 358 0.72 -2.06 -5.77
C LEU A 358 1.46 -1.04 -6.65
N LEU A 359 2.52 -1.47 -7.34
CA LEU A 359 3.30 -0.63 -8.25
C LEU A 359 2.42 -0.08 -9.38
N GLU A 360 1.57 -0.92 -9.96
CA GLU A 360 0.63 -0.52 -10.99
C GLU A 360 -0.34 0.55 -10.45
N ALA A 361 -1.01 0.28 -9.33
CA ALA A 361 -1.98 1.19 -8.74
C ALA A 361 -1.37 2.55 -8.37
N GLU A 362 -0.18 2.56 -7.74
CA GLU A 362 0.53 3.81 -7.42
C GLU A 362 0.94 4.56 -8.68
N SER A 363 1.41 3.86 -9.71
CA SER A 363 1.81 4.50 -10.97
C SER A 363 0.62 5.15 -11.70
N GLN A 364 -0.55 4.50 -11.70
CA GLN A 364 -1.78 5.05 -12.27
C GLN A 364 -2.27 6.27 -11.48
N LEU A 365 -2.14 6.26 -10.15
CA LEU A 365 -2.47 7.41 -9.29
C LEU A 365 -1.62 8.64 -9.65
N LEU A 366 -0.36 8.44 -10.03
CA LEU A 366 0.54 9.50 -10.49
C LEU A 366 0.34 9.87 -11.97
N GLY A 367 -0.61 9.21 -12.66
CA GLY A 367 -0.89 9.45 -14.08
C GLY A 367 0.15 8.86 -15.03
N PHE A 368 0.90 7.85 -14.59
CA PHE A 368 1.78 7.09 -15.47
C PHE A 368 1.00 5.98 -16.18
N ASP A 369 1.33 5.80 -17.47
CA ASP A 369 0.75 4.77 -18.33
C ASP A 369 1.69 3.57 -18.35
N HIS A 370 1.72 2.83 -17.24
CA HIS A 370 2.39 1.54 -17.17
C HIS A 370 1.34 0.43 -17.23
N ASP A 371 1.55 -0.51 -18.14
CA ASP A 371 0.74 -1.71 -18.29
C ASP A 371 1.47 -2.87 -17.60
N ALA A 372 0.95 -3.30 -16.45
CA ALA A 372 1.48 -4.45 -15.71
C ALA A 372 0.76 -5.77 -16.07
N THR A 373 -0.24 -5.75 -16.96
CA THR A 373 -1.07 -6.92 -17.29
C THR A 373 -0.22 -8.09 -17.79
N GLU A 374 0.71 -7.85 -18.72
CA GLU A 374 1.59 -8.94 -19.23
C GLU A 374 2.44 -9.57 -18.10
N ILE A 375 2.90 -8.77 -17.13
CA ILE A 375 3.68 -9.28 -15.99
C ILE A 375 2.76 -10.09 -15.08
N LEU A 376 1.59 -9.56 -14.74
CA LEU A 376 0.61 -10.22 -13.88
C LEU A 376 0.13 -11.55 -14.46
N GLU A 377 -0.16 -11.62 -15.76
CA GLU A 377 -0.52 -12.87 -16.46
C GLU A 377 0.58 -13.94 -16.32
N LYS A 378 1.86 -13.53 -16.34
CA LYS A 378 2.99 -14.45 -16.20
C LYS A 378 3.20 -14.93 -14.77
N ILE A 379 3.05 -14.04 -13.79
CA ILE A 379 3.37 -14.37 -12.39
C ILE A 379 2.17 -14.94 -11.63
N ARG A 380 0.92 -14.66 -12.01
CA ARG A 380 -0.27 -15.21 -11.35
C ARG A 380 -0.63 -16.60 -11.87
N ARG A 381 0.30 -17.53 -11.68
CA ARG A 381 0.21 -18.90 -12.18
C ARG A 381 0.60 -19.89 -11.10
N PHE A 382 -0.24 -20.90 -10.93
CA PHE A 382 -0.01 -21.99 -9.98
C PHE A 382 -0.16 -23.33 -10.68
N GLU A 383 0.46 -24.35 -10.10
CA GLU A 383 0.37 -25.75 -10.50
C GLU A 383 -0.28 -26.53 -9.37
N LEU A 384 -1.28 -27.33 -9.69
CA LEU A 384 -1.97 -28.20 -8.75
C LEU A 384 -1.67 -29.66 -9.09
N GLU A 385 -1.23 -30.39 -8.09
CA GLU A 385 -1.08 -31.84 -8.09
C GLU A 385 -2.13 -32.45 -7.19
N PHE A 386 -2.72 -33.56 -7.64
CA PHE A 386 -3.73 -34.32 -6.92
C PHE A 386 -3.36 -35.79 -6.96
N GLU A 387 -3.24 -36.39 -5.78
CA GLU A 387 -2.99 -37.82 -5.60
C GLU A 387 -4.07 -38.39 -4.68
N SER A 388 -4.63 -39.54 -5.01
CA SER A 388 -5.64 -40.19 -4.18
C SER A 388 -5.50 -41.70 -4.23
N GLU A 389 -5.41 -42.34 -3.06
CA GLU A 389 -5.48 -43.79 -2.91
C GLU A 389 -6.69 -44.16 -2.05
N ILE A 390 -7.52 -45.08 -2.55
CA ILE A 390 -8.65 -45.64 -1.84
C ILE A 390 -8.51 -47.16 -1.78
N SER A 391 -8.70 -47.72 -0.60
CA SER A 391 -8.62 -49.16 -0.34
C SER A 391 -9.78 -49.66 0.50
N GLU A 392 -10.07 -50.95 0.38
CA GLU A 392 -10.94 -51.65 1.31
C GLU A 392 -10.12 -52.23 2.47
N SER A 393 -10.53 -51.95 3.70
CA SER A 393 -9.91 -52.42 4.95
C SER A 393 -9.80 -53.96 5.07
N GLY A 394 -10.66 -54.69 4.36
CA GLY A 394 -10.61 -56.15 4.24
C GLY A 394 -9.57 -56.68 3.24
N GLY A 395 -8.90 -55.79 2.49
CA GLY A 395 -7.93 -56.15 1.46
C GLY A 395 -8.55 -56.61 0.14
N GLY A 396 -9.83 -56.30 -0.14
CA GLY A 396 -10.46 -56.68 -1.40
C GLY A 396 -10.01 -55.83 -2.59
N PHE A 397 -9.70 -54.55 -2.41
CA PHE A 397 -9.12 -53.72 -3.47
C PHE A 397 -8.28 -52.56 -2.96
N THR A 398 -7.45 -52.02 -3.85
CA THR A 398 -6.78 -50.71 -3.74
C THR A 398 -6.73 -50.06 -5.11
N VAL A 399 -7.26 -48.85 -5.24
CA VAL A 399 -7.23 -48.06 -6.46
C VAL A 399 -6.62 -46.69 -6.16
N GLY A 400 -5.61 -46.32 -6.92
CA GLY A 400 -4.91 -45.05 -6.81
C GLY A 400 -4.95 -44.28 -8.13
N VAL A 401 -5.18 -42.97 -8.05
CA VAL A 401 -5.18 -42.05 -9.18
C VAL A 401 -4.30 -40.84 -8.90
N GLU A 402 -3.80 -40.24 -9.97
CA GLU A 402 -2.98 -39.03 -9.95
C GLU A 402 -3.32 -38.15 -11.15
N THR A 403 -3.25 -36.83 -10.99
CA THR A 403 -3.34 -35.88 -12.11
C THR A 403 -1.99 -35.62 -12.74
N GLU A 404 -1.93 -35.43 -14.06
CA GLU A 404 -0.83 -34.62 -14.60
C GLU A 404 -0.93 -33.20 -14.03
N THR A 405 0.19 -32.48 -13.90
CA THR A 405 0.23 -31.12 -13.33
C THR A 405 -0.86 -30.23 -13.93
N ILE A 406 -1.80 -29.80 -13.09
CA ILE A 406 -2.94 -28.97 -13.49
C ILE A 406 -2.52 -27.51 -13.41
N MET A 407 -2.47 -26.84 -14.55
CA MET A 407 -2.15 -25.41 -14.59
C MET A 407 -3.36 -24.56 -14.19
N LEU A 408 -3.15 -23.67 -13.23
CA LEU A 408 -4.11 -22.71 -12.71
C LEU A 408 -3.65 -21.28 -13.04
N PRO A 409 -3.81 -20.80 -14.29
CA PRO A 409 -3.68 -19.37 -14.60
C PRO A 409 -4.81 -18.56 -13.97
N PHE A 410 -4.55 -17.31 -13.64
CA PHE A 410 -5.61 -16.36 -13.29
C PHE A 410 -6.36 -15.88 -14.54
N ASP A 411 -7.68 -15.91 -14.47
CA ASP A 411 -8.62 -15.36 -15.45
C ASP A 411 -9.13 -14.01 -14.94
N GLU A 412 -8.68 -12.92 -15.58
CA GLU A 412 -9.05 -11.56 -15.21
C GLU A 412 -10.53 -11.24 -15.47
N ASP A 413 -11.16 -11.85 -16.47
CA ASP A 413 -12.56 -11.59 -16.80
C ASP A 413 -13.50 -12.17 -15.73
N ASN A 414 -13.12 -13.30 -15.13
CA ASN A 414 -13.92 -14.01 -14.12
C ASN A 414 -13.41 -13.86 -12.69
N PHE A 415 -12.24 -13.24 -12.50
CA PHE A 415 -11.55 -13.12 -11.22
C PHE A 415 -11.36 -14.46 -10.50
N LYS A 416 -10.91 -15.48 -11.24
CA LYS A 416 -10.70 -16.85 -10.72
C LYS A 416 -9.43 -17.47 -11.28
N TYR A 417 -8.85 -18.41 -10.55
CA TYR A 417 -7.90 -19.37 -11.09
C TYR A 417 -8.67 -20.60 -11.55
N THR A 418 -8.46 -21.06 -12.78
CA THR A 418 -9.14 -22.25 -13.32
C THR A 418 -8.18 -23.15 -14.07
N GLY A 419 -8.36 -24.46 -13.97
CA GLY A 419 -7.51 -25.42 -14.65
C GLY A 419 -8.21 -26.74 -14.93
N THR A 420 -7.76 -27.39 -16.00
CA THR A 420 -8.19 -28.75 -16.36
C THR A 420 -7.01 -29.57 -16.80
N GLY A 421 -7.04 -30.87 -16.55
CA GLY A 421 -6.03 -31.79 -17.04
C GLY A 421 -6.43 -33.24 -16.84
N PRO A 422 -5.65 -34.19 -17.36
CA PRO A 422 -5.97 -35.60 -17.24
C PRO A 422 -5.75 -36.10 -15.82
N ILE A 423 -6.60 -37.02 -15.39
CA ILE A 423 -6.42 -37.85 -14.19
C ILE A 423 -6.34 -39.30 -14.62
N SER A 424 -5.32 -40.02 -14.14
CA SER A 424 -5.02 -41.38 -14.57
C SER A 424 -4.81 -42.29 -13.37
N HIS A 425 -5.13 -43.58 -13.52
CA HIS A 425 -4.80 -44.56 -12.50
C HIS A 425 -3.30 -44.80 -12.44
N VAL A 426 -2.75 -44.71 -11.23
CA VAL A 426 -1.37 -45.11 -10.91
C VAL A 426 -1.32 -46.49 -10.26
N LYS A 427 -2.46 -46.96 -9.73
CA LYS A 427 -2.59 -48.26 -9.07
C LYS A 427 -4.00 -48.83 -9.24
N VAL A 428 -4.09 -50.10 -9.63
CA VAL A 428 -5.34 -50.86 -9.69
C VAL A 428 -5.07 -52.28 -9.22
N GLU A 429 -5.53 -52.61 -8.01
CA GLU A 429 -5.33 -53.91 -7.38
C GLU A 429 -6.66 -54.42 -6.84
N PHE A 430 -7.04 -55.63 -7.24
CA PHE A 430 -8.22 -56.32 -6.71
C PHE A 430 -7.84 -57.75 -6.30
N LEU A 431 -8.46 -58.23 -5.23
CA LEU A 431 -8.35 -59.63 -4.84
C LEU A 431 -8.84 -60.52 -5.98
N CYS A 432 -8.02 -61.51 -6.36
CA CYS A 432 -8.25 -62.39 -7.51
C CYS A 432 -8.30 -61.71 -8.89
N MET A 433 -7.74 -60.51 -9.06
CA MET A 433 -7.65 -59.85 -10.37
C MET A 433 -6.81 -60.68 -11.35
N ILE A 434 -7.35 -60.94 -12.55
CA ILE A 434 -6.60 -61.58 -13.64
C ILE A 434 -6.27 -60.63 -14.78
N SER A 435 -7.03 -59.55 -14.95
CA SER A 435 -6.75 -58.50 -15.93
C SER A 435 -7.45 -57.19 -15.56
N HIS A 436 -6.88 -56.08 -16.00
CA HIS A 436 -7.53 -54.77 -15.94
C HIS A 436 -7.24 -53.94 -17.19
N SER A 437 -8.10 -52.96 -17.45
CA SER A 437 -7.89 -51.87 -18.40
C SER A 437 -8.25 -50.55 -17.69
N THR A 438 -7.65 -49.43 -18.12
CA THR A 438 -7.94 -48.12 -17.56
C THR A 438 -8.15 -47.08 -18.66
N SER A 439 -8.97 -46.09 -18.38
CA SER A 439 -9.17 -44.90 -19.21
C SER A 439 -9.08 -43.65 -18.33
N PRO A 440 -8.31 -42.62 -18.73
CA PRO A 440 -8.16 -41.41 -17.95
C PRO A 440 -9.46 -40.59 -17.92
N GLY A 441 -9.63 -39.82 -16.86
CA GLY A 441 -10.68 -38.80 -16.73
C GLY A 441 -10.14 -37.41 -17.03
N THR A 442 -11.01 -36.40 -16.89
CA THR A 442 -10.61 -34.98 -16.88
C THR A 442 -10.90 -34.39 -15.52
N PHE A 443 -9.84 -33.99 -14.84
CA PHE A 443 -9.88 -33.24 -13.60
C PHE A 443 -10.11 -31.76 -13.91
N PHE A 444 -10.94 -31.10 -13.11
CA PHE A 444 -11.15 -29.66 -13.13
C PHE A 444 -10.96 -29.08 -11.74
N ALA A 445 -10.34 -27.91 -11.66
CA ALA A 445 -10.23 -27.15 -10.43
C ALA A 445 -10.48 -25.67 -10.68
N GLU A 446 -11.12 -25.01 -9.71
CA GLU A 446 -11.23 -23.55 -9.66
C GLU A 446 -11.11 -23.00 -8.24
N THR A 447 -10.57 -21.78 -8.12
CA THR A 447 -10.60 -21.00 -6.88
C THR A 447 -10.74 -19.52 -7.20
N GLY A 448 -11.47 -18.77 -6.37
CA GLY A 448 -11.59 -17.31 -6.51
C GLY A 448 -10.36 -16.55 -6.03
N ASP A 449 -9.62 -17.09 -5.06
CA ASP A 449 -8.46 -16.42 -4.49
C ASP A 449 -7.42 -17.44 -4.01
N ILE A 450 -6.15 -17.08 -4.17
CA ILE A 450 -5.01 -17.81 -3.61
C ILE A 450 -4.29 -16.81 -2.72
N PRO A 451 -4.32 -16.98 -1.38
CA PRO A 451 -3.71 -16.02 -0.47
C PRO A 451 -2.25 -15.80 -0.84
N VAL A 452 -1.83 -14.54 -1.00
CA VAL A 452 -0.44 -14.13 -1.25
C VAL A 452 0.16 -13.45 -0.03
N PRO A 453 1.47 -13.59 0.23
CA PRO A 453 2.12 -12.87 1.32
C PRO A 453 2.00 -11.37 1.09
N ARG A 454 1.79 -10.61 2.17
CA ARG A 454 1.90 -9.15 2.11
C ARG A 454 3.37 -8.77 1.89
N PRO A 455 3.68 -7.89 0.91
CA PRO A 455 5.04 -7.41 0.75
C PRO A 455 5.44 -6.61 1.99
N THR A 456 6.68 -6.78 2.44
CA THR A 456 7.26 -5.92 3.47
C THR A 456 7.42 -4.52 2.90
N ARG A 457 6.70 -3.54 3.43
CA ARG A 457 6.90 -2.15 3.03
C ARG A 457 8.19 -1.61 3.68
N PRO A 458 9.15 -1.12 2.89
CA PRO A 458 10.29 -0.41 3.46
C PRO A 458 9.81 0.89 4.10
N SER A 459 10.32 1.21 5.29
CA SER A 459 10.14 2.56 5.84
C SER A 459 11.15 3.50 5.19
N CYS A 460 10.72 4.74 4.96
CA CYS A 460 11.54 5.75 4.28
C CYS A 460 12.60 6.40 5.17
N ASP A 461 12.54 6.17 6.47
CA ASP A 461 13.50 6.62 7.47
C ASP A 461 14.44 5.49 7.94
N GLY A 462 14.47 4.36 7.23
CA GLY A 462 15.26 3.19 7.59
C GLY A 462 14.74 2.42 8.80
N ARG A 463 13.57 2.77 9.34
CA ARG A 463 12.89 2.00 10.38
C ARG A 463 12.15 0.81 9.77
N THR A 464 11.74 -0.13 10.59
CA THR A 464 10.79 -1.16 10.16
C THR A 464 9.45 -0.78 10.75
N LEU A 465 8.46 -0.52 9.89
CA LEU A 465 7.10 -0.34 10.39
C LEU A 465 6.69 -1.63 11.11
N PRO A 466 6.03 -1.54 12.28
CA PRO A 466 5.44 -2.71 12.90
C PRO A 466 4.56 -3.39 11.85
N GLN A 467 4.80 -4.67 11.58
CA GLN A 467 3.86 -5.40 10.74
C GLN A 467 2.50 -5.41 11.46
N PRO A 468 1.40 -5.08 10.77
CA PRO A 468 0.09 -5.27 11.35
C PRO A 468 -0.02 -6.72 11.83
N PRO A 469 -0.76 -6.98 12.93
CA PRO A 469 -0.90 -8.32 13.47
C PRO A 469 -1.28 -9.27 12.34
N ALA A 470 -0.57 -10.40 12.25
CA ALA A 470 -0.79 -11.37 11.19
C ALA A 470 -2.29 -11.70 11.13
N PRO A 471 -2.92 -11.65 9.94
CA PRO A 471 -4.31 -12.05 9.81
C PRO A 471 -4.48 -13.48 10.36
N PRO A 472 -5.71 -13.89 10.74
CA PRO A 472 -5.98 -15.30 11.02
C PRO A 472 -5.40 -16.15 9.89
N SER A 473 -4.88 -17.35 10.24
CA SER A 473 -4.21 -18.24 9.29
C SER A 473 -4.97 -18.25 7.96
N PRO A 474 -4.34 -17.83 6.85
CA PRO A 474 -5.02 -17.71 5.59
C PRO A 474 -5.58 -19.07 5.20
N ASP A 475 -6.77 -19.08 4.61
CA ASP A 475 -7.37 -20.27 4.05
C ASP A 475 -7.75 -20.01 2.59
N MET A 476 -7.91 -21.08 1.83
CA MET A 476 -8.26 -21.07 0.41
C MET A 476 -9.45 -22.01 0.19
N LEU A 477 -10.43 -21.58 -0.59
CA LEU A 477 -11.51 -22.44 -1.07
C LEU A 477 -11.17 -22.91 -2.48
N LEU A 478 -10.81 -24.18 -2.63
CA LEU A 478 -10.62 -24.80 -3.94
C LEU A 478 -11.81 -25.71 -4.25
N VAL A 479 -12.50 -25.44 -5.36
CA VAL A 479 -13.51 -26.33 -5.91
C VAL A 479 -12.82 -27.31 -6.84
N ILE A 480 -13.01 -28.62 -6.62
CA ILE A 480 -12.49 -29.65 -7.51
C ILE A 480 -13.63 -30.52 -8.05
N VAL A 481 -13.51 -30.88 -9.32
CA VAL A 481 -14.30 -31.92 -9.97
C VAL A 481 -13.30 -32.97 -10.44
N PRO A 482 -13.13 -34.09 -9.70
CA PRO A 482 -12.04 -35.02 -9.95
C PRO A 482 -12.12 -35.77 -11.28
N GLY A 483 -13.21 -35.62 -12.04
CA GLY A 483 -13.44 -36.34 -13.28
C GLY A 483 -13.94 -37.77 -13.06
N LEU A 484 -13.96 -38.56 -14.13
CA LEU A 484 -14.42 -39.96 -14.12
C LEU A 484 -13.35 -40.86 -14.75
N PRO A 485 -12.19 -41.09 -14.09
CA PRO A 485 -11.26 -42.12 -14.55
C PRO A 485 -11.98 -43.48 -14.46
N ILE A 486 -11.89 -44.31 -15.49
CA ILE A 486 -12.61 -45.60 -15.58
C ILE A 486 -11.61 -46.75 -15.49
N GLU A 487 -11.82 -47.65 -14.54
CA GLU A 487 -11.17 -48.96 -14.46
C GLU A 487 -12.13 -50.07 -14.86
N GLU A 488 -11.69 -50.96 -15.74
CA GLU A 488 -12.39 -52.21 -16.05
C GLU A 488 -11.57 -53.37 -15.49
N VAL A 489 -12.16 -54.17 -14.60
CA VAL A 489 -11.45 -55.24 -13.91
C VAL A 489 -12.15 -56.57 -14.19
N THR A 490 -11.36 -57.61 -14.46
CA THR A 490 -11.84 -58.99 -14.50
C THR A 490 -11.20 -59.78 -13.36
N ILE A 491 -12.05 -60.40 -12.55
CA ILE A 491 -11.63 -61.21 -11.41
C ILE A 491 -11.97 -62.69 -11.63
N GLN A 492 -11.15 -63.59 -11.09
CA GLN A 492 -11.42 -65.02 -11.05
C GLN A 492 -10.88 -65.61 -9.74
N CYS A 493 -11.74 -65.73 -8.74
CA CYS A 493 -11.41 -66.38 -7.46
C CYS A 493 -11.61 -67.90 -7.51
N GLU A 494 -11.03 -68.63 -6.55
CA GLU A 494 -11.13 -70.10 -6.47
C GLU A 494 -12.57 -70.63 -6.49
N ASP A 495 -13.52 -69.85 -5.95
CA ASP A 495 -14.93 -70.22 -5.86
C ASP A 495 -15.75 -69.92 -7.15
N HIS A 496 -15.12 -69.33 -8.18
CA HIS A 496 -15.76 -68.96 -9.44
C HIS A 496 -15.06 -69.62 -10.63
N GLU A 497 -15.77 -70.53 -11.32
CA GLU A 497 -15.21 -71.24 -12.49
C GLU A 497 -14.95 -70.30 -13.68
N GLU A 498 -15.78 -69.27 -13.87
CA GLU A 498 -15.67 -68.33 -15.00
C GLU A 498 -15.18 -66.94 -14.54
N PRO A 499 -14.31 -66.27 -15.32
CA PRO A 499 -13.95 -64.89 -15.08
C PRO A 499 -15.17 -63.98 -15.05
N VAL A 500 -15.29 -63.17 -14.00
CA VAL A 500 -16.41 -62.23 -13.81
C VAL A 500 -15.89 -60.81 -14.06
N PRO A 501 -16.48 -60.05 -15.01
CA PRO A 501 -16.22 -58.63 -15.10
C PRO A 501 -16.79 -57.95 -13.84
N TYR A 502 -15.93 -57.27 -13.09
CA TYR A 502 -16.33 -56.47 -11.93
C TYR A 502 -17.09 -55.23 -12.44
N PRO A 503 -18.24 -54.87 -11.84
CA PRO A 503 -19.25 -54.05 -12.50
C PRO A 503 -18.81 -52.62 -12.85
N PHE A 504 -19.55 -52.04 -13.80
CA PHE A 504 -19.31 -50.86 -14.64
C PHE A 504 -19.16 -49.49 -13.96
N GLN A 505 -19.13 -49.39 -12.63
CA GLN A 505 -18.93 -48.08 -11.99
C GLN A 505 -17.46 -47.91 -11.62
N PRO A 506 -16.86 -46.74 -11.89
CA PRO A 506 -15.51 -46.48 -11.45
C PRO A 506 -15.46 -46.54 -9.92
N VAL A 507 -14.76 -47.56 -9.42
CA VAL A 507 -14.66 -47.90 -8.00
C VAL A 507 -14.02 -46.75 -7.25
N TRP A 508 -12.95 -46.15 -7.80
CA TRP A 508 -12.32 -44.98 -7.18
C TRP A 508 -13.29 -43.80 -7.07
N PHE A 509 -13.92 -43.37 -8.17
CA PHE A 509 -14.79 -42.18 -8.15
C PHE A 509 -16.00 -42.36 -7.22
N GLY A 510 -16.66 -43.52 -7.28
CA GLY A 510 -17.77 -43.83 -6.38
C GLY A 510 -17.36 -43.83 -4.91
N SER A 511 -16.19 -44.41 -4.61
CA SER A 511 -15.66 -44.44 -3.25
C SER A 511 -15.19 -43.07 -2.76
N PHE A 512 -14.60 -42.25 -3.64
CA PHE A 512 -14.19 -40.88 -3.32
C PHE A 512 -15.41 -40.02 -2.97
N GLY A 513 -16.46 -40.07 -3.79
CA GLY A 513 -17.71 -39.36 -3.54
C GLY A 513 -18.37 -39.78 -2.22
N PHE A 514 -18.39 -41.08 -1.91
CA PHE A 514 -18.90 -41.58 -0.64
C PHE A 514 -18.04 -41.13 0.55
N LEU A 515 -16.72 -41.27 0.46
CA LEU A 515 -15.81 -40.88 1.54
C LEU A 515 -15.83 -39.38 1.78
N HIS A 516 -16.01 -38.55 0.76
CA HIS A 516 -15.92 -37.09 0.85
C HIS A 516 -17.26 -36.37 0.62
N GLU A 517 -18.39 -37.02 0.91
CA GLU A 517 -19.74 -36.44 0.79
C GLU A 517 -19.91 -35.17 1.64
N ASP A 518 -19.17 -35.04 2.74
CA ASP A 518 -19.23 -33.88 3.65
C ASP A 518 -18.69 -32.57 3.05
N ILE A 519 -17.90 -32.67 1.98
CA ILE A 519 -17.39 -31.53 1.24
C ILE A 519 -17.97 -31.45 -0.18
N LEU A 520 -18.93 -32.30 -0.53
CA LEU A 520 -19.57 -32.28 -1.84
C LEU A 520 -20.71 -31.27 -1.88
N ASP A 521 -20.63 -30.31 -2.81
CA ASP A 521 -21.73 -29.47 -3.24
C ASP A 521 -22.29 -30.00 -4.56
N GLU A 522 -23.60 -30.23 -4.63
CA GLU A 522 -24.24 -30.83 -5.80
C GLU A 522 -24.15 -29.98 -7.08
N SER A 523 -23.97 -28.66 -6.93
CA SER A 523 -23.85 -27.72 -8.06
C SER A 523 -22.41 -27.45 -8.47
N GLU A 524 -21.49 -27.37 -7.53
CA GLU A 524 -20.15 -26.85 -7.75
C GLU A 524 -19.07 -27.96 -7.80
N GLY A 525 -19.26 -29.07 -7.07
CA GLY A 525 -18.25 -30.12 -6.91
C GLY A 525 -17.74 -30.22 -5.47
N PHE A 526 -16.51 -30.66 -5.25
CA PHE A 526 -15.95 -30.83 -3.90
C PHE A 526 -15.28 -29.54 -3.42
N LEU A 527 -15.76 -28.98 -2.32
CA LEU A 527 -15.32 -27.73 -1.70
C LEU A 527 -14.18 -27.99 -0.69
N VAL A 528 -12.94 -27.80 -1.12
CA VAL A 528 -11.73 -28.08 -0.33
C VAL A 528 -11.25 -26.82 0.39
N THR A 529 -11.36 -26.81 1.72
CA THR A 529 -10.90 -25.73 2.63
C THR A 529 -9.91 -26.26 3.67
N GLY A 530 -9.40 -25.41 4.56
CA GLY A 530 -8.48 -25.76 5.63
C GLY A 530 -7.12 -26.19 5.12
N TRP A 531 -6.54 -25.38 4.23
CA TRP A 531 -5.22 -25.60 3.63
C TRP A 531 -4.09 -25.26 4.60
N ASN A 532 -2.97 -25.97 4.47
CA ASN A 532 -1.71 -25.61 5.11
C ASN A 532 -0.89 -24.75 4.15
N ILE A 533 -1.07 -23.42 4.21
CA ILE A 533 -0.37 -22.46 3.35
C ILE A 533 1.00 -22.12 3.97
N THR A 534 2.07 -22.37 3.22
CA THR A 534 3.45 -22.11 3.69
C THR A 534 4.11 -20.93 2.97
N PHE A 535 3.55 -20.50 1.84
CA PHE A 535 4.13 -19.53 0.91
C PHE A 535 5.49 -19.94 0.31
N GLY A 536 5.90 -21.20 0.49
CA GLY A 536 7.15 -21.76 0.00
C GLY A 536 6.95 -22.73 -1.16
N GLN A 537 7.72 -23.82 -1.15
CA GLN A 537 7.60 -24.93 -2.08
C GLN A 537 7.51 -26.24 -1.28
N PRO A 538 6.35 -26.92 -1.27
CA PRO A 538 5.08 -26.54 -1.92
C PRO A 538 4.46 -25.27 -1.33
N TYR A 539 3.67 -24.56 -2.13
CA TYR A 539 3.03 -23.31 -1.73
C TYR A 539 1.96 -23.54 -0.66
N ALA A 540 1.09 -24.53 -0.91
CA ALA A 540 0.08 -24.98 0.03
C ALA A 540 -0.16 -26.48 -0.11
N THR A 541 -0.53 -27.14 0.98
CA THR A 541 -0.92 -28.56 0.94
C THR A 541 -2.24 -28.81 1.65
N LYS A 542 -2.96 -29.84 1.20
CA LYS A 542 -4.14 -30.36 1.86
C LYS A 542 -4.15 -31.88 1.84
N THR A 543 -4.38 -32.48 3.01
CA THR A 543 -4.63 -33.92 3.13
C THR A 543 -6.09 -34.15 3.52
N LEU A 544 -6.76 -35.05 2.80
CA LEU A 544 -8.08 -35.56 3.10
C LEU A 544 -7.95 -37.06 3.41
N SER A 545 -7.96 -37.41 4.69
CA SER A 545 -7.92 -38.81 5.14
C SER A 545 -9.24 -39.16 5.81
N LYS A 546 -9.95 -40.16 5.28
CA LYS A 546 -11.24 -40.60 5.82
C LYS A 546 -11.39 -42.11 5.74
N SER A 547 -12.11 -42.68 6.70
CA SER A 547 -12.50 -44.08 6.71
C SER A 547 -13.97 -44.22 7.09
N ALA A 548 -14.73 -44.95 6.29
CA ALA A 548 -16.15 -45.21 6.49
C ALA A 548 -16.55 -46.52 5.81
N ASP A 549 -17.42 -47.31 6.45
CA ASP A 549 -17.99 -48.56 5.90
C ASP A 549 -16.97 -49.53 5.27
N GLY A 550 -15.81 -49.65 5.93
CA GLY A 550 -14.75 -50.55 5.49
C GLY A 550 -13.87 -49.98 4.39
N LEU A 551 -14.13 -48.76 3.89
CA LEU A 551 -13.25 -48.04 2.98
C LEU A 551 -12.27 -47.14 3.74
N ILE A 552 -11.08 -46.95 3.18
CA ILE A 552 -10.03 -46.05 3.66
C ILE A 552 -9.55 -45.25 2.45
N GLY A 553 -9.68 -43.93 2.51
CA GLY A 553 -9.18 -43.03 1.47
C GLY A 553 -8.18 -42.04 2.03
N ASN A 554 -7.09 -41.84 1.29
CA ASN A 554 -6.11 -40.80 1.54
C ASN A 554 -5.94 -40.02 0.24
N THR A 555 -6.19 -38.72 0.30
CA THR A 555 -6.02 -37.80 -0.83
C THR A 555 -5.10 -36.66 -0.42
N GLU A 556 -4.14 -36.34 -1.25
CA GLU A 556 -3.23 -35.22 -1.10
C GLU A 556 -3.41 -34.25 -2.27
N LEU A 557 -3.51 -32.97 -1.94
CA LEU A 557 -3.47 -31.88 -2.91
C LEU A 557 -2.27 -31.00 -2.59
N THR A 558 -1.46 -30.74 -3.60
CA THR A 558 -0.24 -29.94 -3.49
C THR A 558 -0.32 -28.81 -4.50
N LEU A 559 -0.25 -27.57 -4.01
CA LEU A 559 -0.23 -26.37 -4.83
C LEU A 559 1.20 -25.83 -4.90
N HIS A 560 1.67 -25.51 -6.10
CA HIS A 560 2.97 -24.90 -6.35
C HIS A 560 2.79 -23.54 -7.01
N TYR A 561 3.53 -22.54 -6.54
CA TYR A 561 3.70 -21.30 -7.29
C TYR A 561 4.60 -21.55 -8.50
N ALA A 562 4.13 -21.17 -9.70
CA ALA A 562 4.76 -21.56 -10.98
C ALA A 562 4.77 -20.39 -12.00
N PRO A 563 5.48 -19.30 -11.72
CA PRO A 563 5.54 -18.11 -12.58
C PRO A 563 6.28 -18.38 -13.90
N LEU A 564 5.93 -17.63 -14.96
CA LEU A 564 6.57 -17.72 -16.28
C LEU A 564 7.70 -16.69 -16.46
N PRO A 565 8.81 -17.06 -17.15
CA PRO A 565 9.95 -16.18 -17.40
C PRO A 565 9.69 -15.03 -18.39
#